data_AF-A0A099PAI3-F1
#
_entry.id   AF-A0A099PAI3-F1
#
_cell.length_a   1.000
_cell.length_b   1.000
_cell.length_c   1.000
_cell.angle_alpha   90.00
_cell.angle_beta   90.00
_cell.angle_gamma   90.00
#
_symmetry.space_group_name_H-M   'P 1'
#
loop_
_entity.id
_entity.type
_entity.pdbx_description
1 polymer ?
#
loop_
_entity_poly.entity_id
_entity_poly.type
_entity_poly.pdbx_seq_one_letter_code
_entity_poly.pdbx_strand_id
1 'polypeptide(L)'
;MEQPLLWFFRLSVVIGGYLFFYSIFQYQLSVRMVSNSLYVLVIFFIIHSLVSIVQILPGMHMAAIIPNVGNMVPMGIFQQPNMQASLMATAVTLAFFMVSLPDFQFRPVLLKIALVALVFLSSFALFSSGSRIGLIGGAISLFFMILVRISFLKRKPKWLFMMALSLSIGVFSGMQINDGFLNAYSKFERLSESGKDVRVHVYRIGFESIIEKPFFGHGIGTFQKVFHENAAKYQAQLGGVNLIGDGRYTHPHNEILLWGMEGGGVAILALLIALIVFLIQLYKVGWKKGGAYFALVFPILIHTQVEHPFYVSFYHWFLFLFFSYILFRKNSYFKSVDFSVFGIFFIRVFAVILFSVSLVFFGKSYLYSYKIGGLIFSGSGTIEELEKMGRHPFFTDIASRHMLASLVAHTESPESINYYIDWMENYVERVPDVGVYIDLARMYIKISSEEKALSTIDYALYLYPEHSRLLHLKHTIDNNKIDSDLNHNPIINSQ
;
A
#
# COMPACT_ATOMS: atom_id res chain seq x y z
N MET A 1 -14.27 -22.32 0.96
CA MET A 1 -13.29 -21.21 1.02
C MET A 1 -14.09 -19.95 1.26
N GLU A 2 -13.91 -19.30 2.41
CA GLU A 2 -14.73 -18.15 2.80
C GLU A 2 -14.42 -16.87 2.00
N GLN A 3 -13.28 -16.78 1.30
CA GLN A 3 -12.86 -15.57 0.57
C GLN A 3 -12.00 -15.86 -0.69
N PRO A 4 -12.59 -16.42 -1.77
CA PRO A 4 -11.84 -16.81 -2.97
C PRO A 4 -11.12 -15.65 -3.67
N LEU A 5 -11.70 -14.44 -3.63
CA LEU A 5 -11.13 -13.24 -4.26
C LEU A 5 -9.89 -12.72 -3.52
N LEU A 6 -9.95 -12.61 -2.20
CA LEU A 6 -8.82 -12.12 -1.42
C LEU A 6 -7.63 -13.10 -1.48
N TRP A 7 -7.94 -14.40 -1.46
CA TRP A 7 -6.96 -15.45 -1.70
C TRP A 7 -6.31 -15.35 -3.08
N PHE A 8 -7.13 -15.17 -4.13
CA PHE A 8 -6.65 -14.98 -5.49
C PHE A 8 -5.69 -13.78 -5.59
N PHE A 9 -6.01 -12.63 -4.98
CA PHE A 9 -5.14 -11.45 -5.03
C PHE A 9 -3.84 -11.66 -4.25
N ARG A 10 -3.90 -12.21 -3.04
CA ARG A 10 -2.73 -12.54 -2.21
C ARG A 10 -1.76 -13.44 -2.96
N LEU A 11 -2.27 -14.53 -3.55
CA LEU A 11 -1.44 -15.43 -4.34
C LEU A 11 -0.95 -14.83 -5.65
N SER A 12 -1.75 -13.98 -6.30
CA SER A 12 -1.32 -13.27 -7.51
C SER A 12 -0.12 -12.36 -7.24
N VAL A 13 -0.03 -11.75 -6.05
CA VAL A 13 1.15 -10.95 -5.68
C VAL A 13 2.41 -11.83 -5.57
N VAL A 14 2.29 -12.97 -4.88
CA VAL A 14 3.42 -13.89 -4.65
C VAL A 14 3.85 -14.60 -5.92
N ILE A 15 2.90 -15.25 -6.61
CA ILE A 15 3.15 -15.99 -7.84
C ILE A 15 3.50 -15.03 -8.97
N GLY A 16 2.76 -13.93 -9.12
CA GLY A 16 3.05 -12.91 -10.12
C GLY A 16 4.41 -12.26 -9.90
N GLY A 17 4.79 -12.00 -8.64
CA GLY A 17 6.13 -11.53 -8.30
C GLY A 17 7.22 -12.54 -8.66
N TYR A 18 7.03 -13.82 -8.34
CA TYR A 18 7.96 -14.88 -8.73
C TYR A 18 8.08 -15.02 -10.25
N LEU A 19 6.96 -15.04 -10.97
CA LEU A 19 6.91 -15.14 -12.43
C LEU A 19 7.57 -13.92 -13.08
N PHE A 20 7.31 -12.71 -12.58
CA PHE A 20 7.99 -11.50 -13.02
C PHE A 20 9.50 -11.62 -12.81
N PHE A 21 9.95 -11.92 -11.59
CA PHE A 21 11.36 -12.10 -11.26
C PHE A 21 12.04 -13.11 -12.20
N TYR A 22 11.44 -14.29 -12.39
CA TYR A 22 11.97 -15.34 -13.25
C TYR A 22 11.98 -14.92 -14.74
N SER A 23 10.93 -14.28 -15.23
CA SER A 23 10.83 -13.82 -16.62
C SER A 23 11.96 -12.89 -17.03
N ILE A 24 12.44 -12.02 -16.13
CA ILE A 24 13.53 -11.08 -16.43
C ILE A 24 14.84 -11.83 -16.75
N PHE A 25 15.08 -12.98 -16.12
CA PHE A 25 16.24 -13.82 -16.44
C PHE A 25 16.14 -14.41 -17.84
N GLN A 26 14.94 -14.74 -18.33
CA GLN A 26 14.74 -15.35 -19.64
C GLN A 26 15.17 -14.44 -20.80
N TYR A 27 15.11 -13.11 -20.63
CA TYR A 27 15.54 -12.15 -21.64
C TYR A 27 17.06 -12.03 -21.82
N GLN A 28 17.86 -12.64 -20.94
CA GLN A 28 19.34 -12.61 -21.00
C GLN A 28 19.91 -11.18 -21.21
N LEU A 29 19.33 -10.20 -20.52
CA LEU A 29 19.62 -8.79 -20.75
C LEU A 29 21.12 -8.49 -20.63
N SER A 30 21.67 -7.79 -21.62
CA SER A 30 23.06 -7.32 -21.58
C SER A 30 23.28 -6.32 -20.44
N VAL A 31 24.53 -6.14 -20.00
CA VAL A 31 24.88 -5.13 -18.98
C VAL A 31 24.42 -3.73 -19.40
N ARG A 32 24.49 -3.42 -20.70
CA ARG A 32 24.02 -2.13 -21.23
C ARG A 32 22.52 -1.99 -21.13
N MET A 33 21.74 -3.04 -21.44
CA MET A 33 20.29 -3.03 -21.31
C MET A 33 19.86 -2.87 -19.86
N VAL A 34 20.47 -3.61 -18.92
CA VAL A 34 20.18 -3.45 -17.48
C VAL A 34 20.46 -2.02 -17.01
N SER A 35 21.58 -1.43 -17.45
CA SER A 35 21.89 -0.04 -17.12
C SER A 35 20.90 0.95 -17.77
N ASN A 36 20.45 0.70 -19.02
CA ASN A 36 19.40 1.51 -19.64
C ASN A 36 18.08 1.43 -18.85
N SER A 37 17.69 0.25 -18.37
CA SER A 37 16.49 0.08 -17.54
C SER A 37 16.57 0.90 -16.24
N LEU A 38 17.75 1.03 -15.62
CA LEU A 38 17.93 1.92 -14.47
C LEU A 38 17.72 3.40 -14.83
N TYR A 39 18.12 3.84 -16.03
CA TYR A 39 17.79 5.20 -16.50
C TYR A 39 16.30 5.39 -16.82
N VAL A 40 15.59 4.33 -17.23
CA VAL A 40 14.11 4.38 -17.33
C VAL A 40 13.49 4.58 -15.95
N LEU A 41 14.01 3.89 -14.91
CA LEU A 41 13.57 4.12 -13.53
C LEU A 41 13.87 5.54 -13.04
N VAL A 42 14.97 6.16 -13.47
CA VAL A 42 15.27 7.58 -13.15
C VAL A 42 14.18 8.50 -13.68
N ILE A 43 13.74 8.30 -14.93
CA ILE A 43 12.64 9.10 -15.51
C ILE A 43 11.35 8.87 -14.72
N PHE A 44 11.04 7.62 -14.39
CA PHE A 44 9.88 7.28 -13.57
C PHE A 44 9.92 7.97 -12.20
N PHE A 45 11.06 7.96 -11.51
CA PHE A 45 11.20 8.64 -10.22
C PHE A 45 11.09 10.16 -10.34
N ILE A 46 11.63 10.77 -11.41
CA ILE A 46 11.43 12.20 -11.67
C ILE A 46 9.94 12.52 -11.79
N ILE A 47 9.17 11.73 -12.55
CA ILE A 47 7.72 11.93 -12.68
C ILE A 47 7.04 11.86 -11.31
N HIS A 48 7.36 10.85 -10.49
CA HIS A 48 6.82 10.74 -9.13
C HIS A 48 7.21 11.90 -8.21
N SER A 49 8.45 12.41 -8.32
CA SER A 49 8.86 13.61 -7.57
C SER A 49 8.10 14.85 -8.03
N LEU A 50 7.88 15.01 -9.34
CA LEU A 50 7.10 16.14 -9.88
C LEU A 50 5.64 16.09 -9.43
N VAL A 51 5.01 14.91 -9.40
CA VAL A 51 3.66 14.73 -8.84
C VAL A 51 3.61 15.20 -7.38
N SER A 52 4.62 14.85 -6.58
CA SER A 52 4.70 15.28 -5.17
C SER A 52 4.81 16.79 -5.03
N ILE A 53 5.61 17.42 -5.90
CA ILE A 53 5.77 18.88 -5.90
C ILE A 53 4.45 19.56 -6.26
N VAL A 54 3.75 19.06 -7.27
CA VAL A 54 2.43 19.61 -7.67
C VAL A 54 1.42 19.52 -6.52
N GLN A 55 1.44 18.42 -5.75
CA GLN A 55 0.56 18.25 -4.59
C GLN A 55 0.87 19.21 -3.43
N ILE A 56 2.08 19.77 -3.35
CA ILE A 56 2.46 20.77 -2.33
C ILE A 56 2.03 22.19 -2.75
N LEU A 57 1.89 22.45 -4.06
CA LEU A 57 1.54 23.77 -4.56
C LEU A 57 0.12 24.17 -4.11
N PRO A 58 -0.10 25.45 -3.78
CA PRO A 58 -1.42 25.91 -3.37
C PRO A 58 -2.42 25.83 -4.52
N GLY A 59 -3.48 25.03 -4.34
CA GLY A 59 -4.55 24.82 -5.32
C GLY A 59 -4.65 23.37 -5.79
N MET A 60 -5.70 23.07 -6.57
CA MET A 60 -5.96 21.73 -7.10
C MET A 60 -5.38 21.54 -8.50
N HIS A 61 -4.08 21.81 -8.65
CA HIS A 61 -3.41 21.69 -9.93
C HIS A 61 -3.45 20.25 -10.44
N MET A 62 -3.87 20.06 -11.69
CA MET A 62 -3.95 18.76 -12.36
C MET A 62 -4.81 17.71 -11.62
N ALA A 63 -5.80 18.12 -10.82
CA ALA A 63 -6.65 17.20 -10.05
C ALA A 63 -7.42 16.16 -10.89
N ALA A 64 -7.57 16.40 -12.20
CA ALA A 64 -8.16 15.42 -13.13
C ALA A 64 -7.26 14.19 -13.36
N ILE A 65 -5.94 14.30 -13.15
CA ILE A 65 -4.95 13.27 -13.48
C ILE A 65 -4.13 12.88 -12.24
N ILE A 66 -3.89 13.82 -11.33
CA ILE A 66 -3.17 13.60 -10.07
C ILE A 66 -4.18 13.53 -8.92
N PRO A 67 -4.17 12.47 -8.11
CA PRO A 67 -4.97 12.41 -6.90
C PRO A 67 -4.67 13.60 -6.01
N ASN A 68 -5.70 14.38 -5.68
CA ASN A 68 -5.62 15.50 -4.76
C ASN A 68 -6.59 15.24 -3.61
N VAL A 69 -6.06 15.21 -2.40
CA VAL A 69 -6.80 14.80 -1.19
C VAL A 69 -7.13 16.01 -0.32
N GLY A 70 -7.15 17.21 -0.91
CA GLY A 70 -7.44 18.48 -0.24
C GLY A 70 -6.29 19.02 0.63
N ASN A 71 -5.40 18.15 1.09
CA ASN A 71 -4.23 18.50 1.88
C ASN A 71 -2.99 18.67 0.99
N MET A 72 -2.22 19.74 1.21
CA MET A 72 -0.98 20.03 0.46
C MET A 72 0.20 19.16 0.92
N VAL A 73 0.03 17.84 0.94
CA VAL A 73 1.02 16.84 1.39
C VAL A 73 1.51 16.03 0.19
N PRO A 74 2.83 15.77 0.06
CA PRO A 74 3.37 14.98 -1.05
C PRO A 74 3.07 13.49 -0.89
N MET A 75 1.86 13.08 -1.28
CA MET A 75 1.38 11.71 -1.17
C MET A 75 1.70 10.85 -2.40
N GLY A 76 2.16 11.48 -3.48
CA GLY A 76 2.39 10.86 -4.78
C GLY A 76 1.09 10.31 -5.39
N ILE A 77 1.25 9.50 -6.44
CA ILE A 77 0.15 8.71 -7.03
C ILE A 77 -0.35 7.64 -6.05
N PHE A 78 0.44 7.29 -5.05
CA PHE A 78 0.10 6.29 -4.04
C PHE A 78 -0.97 6.73 -3.06
N GLN A 79 -1.26 8.04 -2.98
CA GLN A 79 -2.17 8.62 -1.99
C GLN A 79 -1.73 8.31 -0.54
N GLN A 80 -0.44 8.09 -0.33
CA GLN A 80 0.12 7.72 0.97
C GLN A 80 1.54 8.29 1.12
N PRO A 81 1.78 9.19 2.09
CA PRO A 81 3.03 9.96 2.16
C PRO A 81 4.25 9.08 2.47
N ASN A 82 4.10 8.02 3.28
CA ASN A 82 5.23 7.16 3.64
C ASN A 82 5.70 6.28 2.48
N MET A 83 4.81 5.83 1.60
CA MET A 83 5.13 5.14 0.36
C MET A 83 5.89 6.06 -0.58
N GLN A 84 5.39 7.29 -0.78
CA GLN A 84 6.07 8.26 -1.63
C GLN A 84 7.46 8.60 -1.09
N ALA A 85 7.60 8.85 0.21
CA ALA A 85 8.87 9.15 0.85
C ALA A 85 9.88 8.00 0.70
N SER A 86 9.46 6.75 0.91
CA SER A 86 10.31 5.57 0.76
C SER A 86 10.78 5.37 -0.69
N LEU A 87 9.93 5.69 -1.67
CA LEU A 87 10.30 5.74 -3.08
C LEU A 87 11.35 6.81 -3.36
N MET A 88 11.17 8.03 -2.85
CA MET A 88 12.11 9.14 -3.02
C MET A 88 13.47 8.83 -2.37
N ALA A 89 13.49 8.20 -1.20
CA ALA A 89 14.71 7.71 -0.55
C ALA A 89 15.45 6.67 -1.41
N THR A 90 14.71 5.76 -2.02
CA THR A 90 15.24 4.77 -2.99
C THR A 90 15.82 5.47 -4.22
N ALA A 91 15.13 6.50 -4.74
CA ALA A 91 15.54 7.25 -5.91
C ALA A 91 16.85 8.03 -5.70
N VAL A 92 16.99 8.73 -4.56
CA VAL A 92 18.25 9.40 -4.18
C VAL A 92 19.39 8.38 -4.12
N THR A 93 19.17 7.24 -3.45
CA THR A 93 20.18 6.17 -3.35
C THR A 93 20.56 5.61 -4.73
N LEU A 94 19.57 5.38 -5.60
CA LEU A 94 19.79 4.92 -6.97
C LEU A 94 20.66 5.90 -7.76
N ALA A 95 20.44 7.20 -7.61
CA ALA A 95 21.20 8.19 -8.35
C ALA A 95 22.70 8.14 -7.98
N PHE A 96 23.04 8.00 -6.69
CA PHE A 96 24.42 7.78 -6.24
C PHE A 96 24.99 6.44 -6.71
N PHE A 97 24.19 5.37 -6.69
CA PHE A 97 24.58 4.08 -7.26
C PHE A 97 24.99 4.20 -8.72
N MET A 98 24.17 4.87 -9.54
CA MET A 98 24.40 5.05 -10.98
C MET A 98 25.65 5.90 -11.26
N VAL A 99 25.88 6.98 -10.51
CA VAL A 99 27.15 7.73 -10.58
C VAL A 99 28.34 6.84 -10.24
N SER A 100 28.19 5.84 -9.37
CA SER A 100 29.27 4.91 -9.03
C SER A 100 29.57 3.84 -10.10
N LEU A 101 28.71 3.69 -11.13
CA LEU A 101 28.89 2.66 -12.16
C LEU A 101 29.97 3.04 -13.20
N PRO A 102 30.73 2.09 -13.77
CA PRO A 102 31.74 2.39 -14.78
C PRO A 102 31.18 3.04 -16.05
N ASP A 103 30.01 2.61 -16.50
CA ASP A 103 29.42 3.06 -17.77
C ASP A 103 28.94 4.52 -17.74
N PHE A 104 28.70 5.09 -16.56
CA PHE A 104 28.29 6.48 -16.35
C PHE A 104 29.14 7.49 -17.13
N GLN A 105 30.46 7.30 -17.21
CA GLN A 105 31.34 8.25 -17.91
C GLN A 105 31.00 8.38 -19.41
N PHE A 106 30.55 7.29 -20.02
CA PHE A 106 30.17 7.19 -21.43
C PHE A 106 28.69 7.54 -21.69
N ARG A 107 27.95 7.95 -20.66
CA ARG A 107 26.54 8.34 -20.81
C ARG A 107 26.43 9.78 -21.32
N PRO A 108 25.42 10.10 -22.16
CA PRO A 108 25.12 11.47 -22.58
C PRO A 108 24.97 12.40 -21.37
N VAL A 109 25.37 13.66 -21.54
CA VAL A 109 25.31 14.67 -20.47
C VAL A 109 23.88 14.86 -19.96
N LEU A 110 22.88 14.77 -20.85
CA LEU A 110 21.46 14.88 -20.47
C LEU A 110 21.05 13.84 -19.41
N LEU A 111 21.49 12.58 -19.54
CA LEU A 111 21.21 11.55 -18.55
C LEU A 111 21.94 11.78 -17.22
N LYS A 112 23.11 12.42 -17.26
CA LYS A 112 23.86 12.78 -16.05
C LYS A 112 23.19 13.96 -15.33
N ILE A 113 22.68 14.94 -16.08
CA ILE A 113 21.87 16.05 -15.55
C ILE A 113 20.57 15.52 -14.95
N ALA A 114 19.91 14.55 -15.60
CA ALA A 114 18.70 13.92 -15.07
C ALA A 114 18.94 13.27 -13.69
N LEU A 115 20.11 12.68 -13.44
CA LEU A 115 20.46 12.15 -12.12
C LEU A 115 20.60 13.24 -11.05
N VAL A 116 21.20 14.38 -11.41
CA VAL A 116 21.31 15.55 -10.51
C VAL A 116 19.91 16.12 -10.24
N ALA A 117 19.09 16.30 -11.28
CA ALA A 117 17.71 16.74 -11.13
C ALA A 117 16.90 15.78 -10.24
N LEU A 118 17.07 14.47 -10.43
CA LEU A 118 16.42 13.46 -9.60
C LEU A 118 16.79 13.62 -8.13
N VAL A 119 18.08 13.82 -7.80
CA VAL A 119 18.49 14.03 -6.40
C VAL A 119 17.80 15.24 -5.80
N PHE A 120 17.77 16.37 -6.50
CA PHE A 120 17.10 17.58 -6.01
C PHE A 120 15.60 17.35 -5.79
N LEU A 121 14.90 16.84 -6.80
CA LEU A 121 13.45 16.67 -6.76
C LEU A 121 13.03 15.63 -5.71
N SER A 122 13.76 14.51 -5.63
CA SER A 122 13.47 13.46 -4.66
C SER A 122 13.86 13.86 -3.24
N SER A 123 14.98 14.56 -3.01
CA SER A 123 15.31 15.03 -1.66
C SER A 123 14.36 16.13 -1.17
N PHE A 124 13.93 17.04 -2.07
CA PHE A 124 12.88 18.00 -1.78
C PHE A 124 11.58 17.30 -1.35
N ALA A 125 11.06 16.40 -2.18
CA ALA A 125 9.81 15.67 -1.90
C ALA A 125 9.91 14.79 -0.64
N LEU A 126 11.08 14.19 -0.39
CA LEU A 126 11.32 13.39 0.82
C LEU A 126 11.24 14.26 2.07
N PHE A 127 11.95 15.39 2.10
CA PHE A 127 12.01 16.25 3.29
C PHE A 127 10.73 17.06 3.52
N SER A 128 9.98 17.39 2.46
CA SER A 128 8.67 18.02 2.59
C SER A 128 7.56 17.07 3.03
N SER A 129 7.78 15.74 2.96
CA SER A 129 6.77 14.75 3.37
C SER A 129 6.61 14.57 4.88
N GLY A 130 7.61 14.96 5.69
CA GLY A 130 7.62 14.70 7.13
C GLY A 130 7.77 13.22 7.53
N SER A 131 7.89 12.29 6.58
CA SER A 131 7.96 10.85 6.87
C SER A 131 9.24 10.44 7.59
N ARG A 132 9.14 10.09 8.89
CA ARG A 132 10.28 9.63 9.70
C ARG A 132 10.95 8.39 9.11
N ILE A 133 10.15 7.41 8.68
CA ILE A 133 10.66 6.16 8.12
C ILE A 133 11.35 6.39 6.78
N GLY A 134 10.77 7.23 5.92
CA GLY A 134 11.41 7.63 4.66
C GLY A 134 12.76 8.30 4.90
N LEU A 135 12.83 9.24 5.86
CA LEU A 135 14.06 9.96 6.21
C LEU A 135 15.13 9.05 6.80
N ILE A 136 14.79 8.21 7.78
CA ILE A 136 15.72 7.25 8.41
C ILE A 136 16.21 6.25 7.35
N GLY A 137 15.29 5.67 6.58
CA GLY A 137 15.61 4.74 5.50
C GLY A 137 16.54 5.35 4.46
N GLY A 138 16.25 6.58 4.01
CA GLY A 138 17.07 7.32 3.06
C GLY A 138 18.44 7.70 3.60
N ALA A 139 18.54 8.18 4.83
CA ALA A 139 19.80 8.58 5.45
C ALA A 139 20.75 7.38 5.61
N ILE A 140 20.26 6.27 6.18
CA ILE A 140 21.04 5.04 6.35
C ILE A 140 21.45 4.49 4.99
N SER A 141 20.51 4.38 4.05
CA SER A 141 20.76 3.88 2.71
C SER A 141 21.84 4.69 1.97
N LEU A 142 21.71 6.02 1.98
CA LEU A 142 22.67 6.91 1.33
C LEU A 142 24.04 6.85 2.00
N PHE A 143 24.08 6.83 3.34
CA PHE A 143 25.33 6.67 4.10
C PHE A 143 26.05 5.38 3.71
N PHE A 144 25.35 4.25 3.73
CA PHE A 144 25.92 2.95 3.32
C PHE A 144 26.36 2.97 1.86
N MET A 145 25.56 3.53 0.94
CA MET A 145 25.92 3.65 -0.48
C MET A 145 27.21 4.44 -0.68
N ILE A 146 27.35 5.59 -0.01
CA ILE A 146 28.56 6.41 -0.08
C ILE A 146 29.73 5.64 0.51
N LEU A 147 29.58 5.05 1.71
CA LEU A 147 30.64 4.31 2.40
C LEU A 147 31.22 3.17 1.54
N VAL A 148 30.35 2.32 0.96
CA VAL A 148 30.79 1.16 0.17
C VAL A 148 31.28 1.53 -1.24
N ARG A 149 30.83 2.67 -1.79
CA ARG A 149 31.17 3.13 -3.16
C ARG A 149 32.10 4.35 -3.20
N ILE A 150 32.62 4.83 -2.06
CA ILE A 150 33.41 6.07 -1.97
C ILE A 150 34.59 6.09 -2.96
N SER A 151 35.30 4.96 -3.11
CA SER A 151 36.43 4.82 -4.02
C SER A 151 36.08 5.00 -5.50
N PHE A 152 34.82 4.71 -5.90
CA PHE A 152 34.33 4.94 -7.26
C PHE A 152 33.76 6.35 -7.44
N LEU A 153 33.09 6.87 -6.41
CA LEU A 153 32.52 8.22 -6.42
C LEU A 153 33.61 9.30 -6.47
N LYS A 154 34.70 9.13 -5.71
CA LYS A 154 35.86 10.05 -5.70
C LYS A 154 36.54 10.19 -7.06
N ARG A 155 36.38 9.22 -7.97
CA ARG A 155 36.90 9.32 -9.36
C ARG A 155 36.08 10.27 -10.24
N LYS A 156 34.95 10.77 -9.75
CA LYS A 156 34.02 11.64 -10.48
C LYS A 156 33.67 12.88 -9.66
N PRO A 157 34.68 13.68 -9.24
CA PRO A 157 34.51 14.73 -8.24
C PRO A 157 33.50 15.80 -8.68
N LYS A 158 33.50 16.21 -9.96
CA LYS A 158 32.52 17.16 -10.51
C LYS A 158 31.08 16.70 -10.30
N TRP A 159 30.78 15.44 -10.62
CA TRP A 159 29.42 14.92 -10.50
C TRP A 159 29.04 14.66 -9.04
N LEU A 160 29.98 14.18 -8.23
CA LEU A 160 29.76 14.04 -6.79
C LEU A 160 29.45 15.38 -6.13
N PHE A 161 30.16 16.45 -6.50
CA PHE A 161 29.89 17.80 -6.04
C PHE A 161 28.49 18.29 -6.46
N MET A 162 28.12 18.13 -7.74
CA MET A 162 26.78 18.49 -8.22
C MET A 162 25.67 17.72 -7.49
N MET A 163 25.87 16.44 -7.22
CA MET A 163 24.92 15.60 -6.47
C MET A 163 24.81 16.06 -5.01
N ALA A 164 25.93 16.37 -4.35
CA ALA A 164 25.92 16.88 -2.98
C ALA A 164 25.26 18.26 -2.89
N LEU A 165 25.57 19.17 -3.82
CA LEU A 165 24.94 20.49 -3.89
C LEU A 165 23.43 20.38 -4.11
N SER A 166 23.03 19.54 -5.07
CA SER A 166 21.63 19.26 -5.38
C SER A 166 20.88 18.65 -4.18
N LEU A 167 21.52 17.70 -3.47
CA LEU A 167 20.97 17.10 -2.26
C LEU A 167 20.75 18.19 -1.20
N SER A 168 21.77 19.00 -0.91
CA SER A 168 21.71 20.06 0.11
C SER A 168 20.62 21.09 -0.20
N ILE A 169 20.52 21.54 -1.45
CA ILE A 169 19.47 22.50 -1.84
C ILE A 169 18.09 21.86 -1.68
N GLY A 170 17.88 20.62 -2.17
CA GLY A 170 16.59 19.96 -2.05
C GLY A 170 16.19 19.68 -0.59
N VAL A 171 17.14 19.27 0.25
CA VAL A 171 16.93 19.11 1.71
C VAL A 171 16.51 20.43 2.33
N PHE A 172 17.29 21.50 2.12
CA PHE A 172 17.01 22.81 2.69
C PHE A 172 15.63 23.33 2.24
N SER A 173 15.35 23.29 0.93
CA SER A 173 14.05 23.71 0.39
C SER A 173 12.89 22.86 0.91
N GLY A 174 13.07 21.54 1.07
CA GLY A 174 12.05 20.64 1.59
C GLY A 174 11.74 20.89 3.07
N MET A 175 12.77 21.17 3.88
CA MET A 175 12.61 21.51 5.31
C MET A 175 11.85 22.83 5.50
N GLN A 176 12.12 23.85 4.68
CA GLN A 176 11.41 25.13 4.75
C GLN A 176 9.90 25.00 4.52
N ILE A 177 9.49 24.05 3.67
CA ILE A 177 8.08 23.69 3.49
C ILE A 177 7.58 22.97 4.74
N ASN A 178 8.33 21.97 5.19
CA ASN A 178 7.93 21.12 6.31
C ASN A 178 7.71 21.87 7.63
N ASP A 179 8.44 22.94 7.95
CA ASP A 179 8.25 23.68 9.21
C ASP A 179 6.85 24.35 9.33
N GLY A 180 6.25 24.77 8.21
CA GLY A 180 4.86 25.23 8.17
C GLY A 180 3.86 24.08 8.16
N PHE A 181 4.21 22.98 7.48
CA PHE A 181 3.36 21.80 7.28
C PHE A 181 3.29 20.87 8.50
N LEU A 182 4.37 20.73 9.27
CA LEU A 182 4.45 19.91 10.49
C LEU A 182 3.41 20.35 11.52
N ASN A 183 3.16 21.64 11.68
CA ASN A 183 2.15 22.11 12.65
C ASN A 183 0.72 21.71 12.27
N ALA A 184 0.43 21.55 10.96
CA ALA A 184 -0.87 21.12 10.47
C ALA A 184 -0.97 19.58 10.36
N TYR A 185 0.06 18.94 9.78
CA TYR A 185 0.13 17.49 9.60
C TYR A 185 0.33 16.76 10.94
N SER A 186 1.24 17.21 11.81
CA SER A 186 1.38 16.59 13.14
C SER A 186 0.14 16.77 14.00
N LYS A 187 -0.68 17.80 13.77
CA LYS A 187 -1.98 17.93 14.44
C LYS A 187 -2.95 16.87 13.91
N PHE A 188 -2.99 16.62 12.61
CA PHE A 188 -3.84 15.59 12.00
C PHE A 188 -3.37 14.15 12.32
N GLU A 189 -2.07 13.89 12.25
CA GLU A 189 -1.43 12.63 12.64
C GLU A 189 -1.58 12.42 14.15
N ARG A 190 -1.40 13.44 15.00
CA ARG A 190 -1.71 13.34 16.43
C ARG A 190 -3.19 13.14 16.74
N LEU A 191 -4.11 13.61 15.89
CA LEU A 191 -5.54 13.34 16.03
C LEU A 191 -5.88 11.91 15.59
N SER A 192 -5.19 11.38 14.57
CA SER A 192 -5.31 9.98 14.10
C SER A 192 -4.54 8.97 14.97
N GLU A 193 -3.48 9.41 15.64
CA GLU A 193 -2.60 8.67 16.56
C GLU A 193 -2.81 9.13 18.02
N SER A 194 -3.95 9.74 18.35
CA SER A 194 -4.20 10.34 19.67
C SER A 194 -4.40 9.29 20.75
N GLY A 195 -3.32 8.62 21.14
CA GLY A 195 -3.27 7.83 22.37
C GLY A 195 -2.17 6.80 22.39
N LYS A 196 -0.92 7.20 22.72
CA LYS A 196 0.24 6.35 23.07
C LYS A 196 0.66 5.36 21.98
N ASP A 197 1.94 5.35 21.59
CA ASP A 197 2.59 4.45 20.61
C ASP A 197 1.76 3.19 20.22
N VAL A 198 0.78 3.40 19.33
CA VAL A 198 -0.25 2.41 18.99
C VAL A 198 0.38 1.16 18.39
N ARG A 199 1.53 1.32 17.74
CA ARG A 199 2.30 0.25 17.11
C ARG A 199 2.69 -0.84 18.10
N VAL A 200 2.98 -0.49 19.37
CA VAL A 200 3.30 -1.48 20.41
C VAL A 200 2.12 -2.42 20.64
N HIS A 201 0.90 -1.87 20.70
CA HIS A 201 -0.32 -2.65 20.86
C HIS A 201 -0.62 -3.49 19.61
N VAL A 202 -0.52 -2.90 18.42
CA VAL A 202 -0.69 -3.60 17.13
C VAL A 202 0.27 -4.80 17.02
N TYR A 203 1.54 -4.62 17.37
CA TYR A 203 2.54 -5.68 17.30
C TYR A 203 2.31 -6.78 18.32
N ARG A 204 1.90 -6.41 19.53
CA ARG A 204 1.53 -7.37 20.57
C ARG A 204 0.34 -8.23 20.13
N ILE A 205 -0.75 -7.60 19.66
CA ILE A 205 -1.94 -8.28 19.16
C ILE A 205 -1.56 -9.21 18.00
N GLY A 206 -0.74 -8.74 17.06
CA GLY A 206 -0.28 -9.54 15.93
C GLY A 206 0.54 -10.76 16.36
N PHE A 207 1.46 -10.57 17.31
CA PHE A 207 2.28 -11.66 17.84
C PHE A 207 1.47 -12.69 18.63
N GLU A 208 0.56 -12.24 19.50
CA GLU A 208 -0.36 -13.13 20.23
C GLU A 208 -1.25 -13.92 19.25
N SER A 209 -1.74 -13.28 18.19
CA SER A 209 -2.50 -13.95 17.12
C SER A 209 -1.71 -15.04 16.40
N ILE A 210 -0.39 -14.86 16.22
CA ILE A 210 0.49 -15.89 15.65
C ILE A 210 0.61 -17.07 16.61
N ILE A 211 0.76 -16.81 17.92
CA ILE A 211 0.85 -17.87 18.95
C ILE A 211 -0.44 -18.70 19.01
N GLU A 212 -1.61 -18.09 18.78
CA GLU A 212 -2.89 -18.83 18.76
C GLU A 212 -2.95 -19.91 17.67
N LYS A 213 -2.37 -19.65 16.48
CA LYS A 213 -2.32 -20.62 15.37
C LYS A 213 -0.92 -20.64 14.72
N PRO A 214 0.08 -21.27 15.37
CA PRO A 214 1.49 -21.04 15.07
C PRO A 214 1.97 -21.69 13.78
N PHE A 215 1.33 -22.75 13.27
CA PHE A 215 1.83 -23.47 12.09
C PHE A 215 1.27 -22.91 10.78
N PHE A 216 -0.06 -22.89 10.66
CA PHE A 216 -0.76 -22.53 9.42
C PHE A 216 -1.46 -21.16 9.49
N GLY A 217 -1.34 -20.43 10.60
CA GLY A 217 -2.00 -19.16 10.80
C GLY A 217 -3.52 -19.29 10.85
N HIS A 218 -4.20 -18.16 10.71
CA HIS A 218 -5.66 -18.09 10.72
C HIS A 218 -6.30 -18.22 9.33
N GLY A 219 -5.49 -18.29 8.28
CA GLY A 219 -5.94 -18.36 6.90
C GLY A 219 -5.62 -17.09 6.12
N ILE A 220 -5.33 -17.25 4.83
CA ILE A 220 -5.06 -16.12 3.94
C ILE A 220 -6.30 -15.25 3.81
N GLY A 221 -6.12 -13.94 4.01
CA GLY A 221 -7.20 -12.96 3.93
C GLY A 221 -8.00 -12.75 5.21
N THR A 222 -7.72 -13.48 6.30
CA THR A 222 -8.47 -13.34 7.56
C THR A 222 -7.93 -12.23 8.47
N PHE A 223 -6.85 -11.54 8.07
CA PHE A 223 -6.17 -10.56 8.92
C PHE A 223 -7.12 -9.59 9.61
N GLN A 224 -8.02 -8.93 8.85
CA GLN A 224 -8.86 -7.87 9.41
C GLN A 224 -9.78 -8.40 10.50
N LYS A 225 -10.48 -9.51 10.25
CA LYS A 225 -11.36 -10.17 11.23
C LYS A 225 -10.57 -10.53 12.49
N VAL A 226 -9.54 -11.35 12.33
CA VAL A 226 -8.75 -11.91 13.44
C VAL A 226 -8.08 -10.82 14.25
N PHE A 227 -7.53 -9.80 13.58
CA PHE A 227 -6.87 -8.68 14.24
C PHE A 227 -7.85 -7.92 15.13
N HIS A 228 -9.04 -7.56 14.64
CA HIS A 228 -10.00 -6.79 15.44
C HIS A 228 -10.63 -7.63 16.56
N GLU A 229 -10.91 -8.92 16.32
CA GLU A 229 -11.38 -9.83 17.37
C GLU A 229 -10.34 -9.95 18.51
N ASN A 230 -9.06 -10.11 18.17
CA ASN A 230 -8.01 -10.21 19.17
C ASN A 230 -7.68 -8.85 19.81
N ALA A 231 -7.79 -7.75 19.06
CA ALA A 231 -7.69 -6.40 19.61
C ALA A 231 -8.81 -6.13 20.63
N ALA A 232 -10.05 -6.56 20.35
CA ALA A 232 -11.18 -6.42 21.26
C ALA A 232 -10.95 -7.18 22.57
N LYS A 233 -10.47 -8.43 22.49
CA LYS A 233 -10.08 -9.21 23.68
C LYS A 233 -8.97 -8.52 24.47
N TYR A 234 -7.94 -8.05 23.79
CA TYR A 234 -6.80 -7.36 24.41
C TYR A 234 -7.21 -6.06 25.10
N GLN A 235 -8.02 -5.22 24.44
CA GLN A 235 -8.53 -3.97 25.00
C GLN A 235 -9.49 -4.22 26.17
N ALA A 236 -10.36 -5.22 26.09
CA ALA A 236 -11.26 -5.60 27.18
C ALA A 236 -10.50 -6.04 28.44
N GLN A 237 -9.38 -6.77 28.29
CA GLN A 237 -8.51 -7.13 29.43
C GLN A 237 -7.86 -5.91 30.09
N LEU A 238 -7.71 -4.80 29.37
CA LEU A 238 -7.11 -3.57 29.85
C LEU A 238 -8.15 -2.51 30.24
N GLY A 239 -9.40 -2.93 30.50
CA GLY A 239 -10.47 -2.05 30.97
C GLY A 239 -11.32 -1.44 29.86
N GLY A 240 -11.25 -1.96 28.64
CA GLY A 240 -12.08 -1.52 27.52
C GLY A 240 -11.68 -0.17 26.94
N VAL A 241 -10.45 0.28 27.18
CA VAL A 241 -9.91 1.53 26.63
C VAL A 241 -9.53 1.35 25.17
N ASN A 242 -9.70 2.40 24.35
CA ASN A 242 -9.24 2.39 22.98
C ASN A 242 -7.70 2.53 22.91
N LEU A 243 -7.02 1.48 22.45
CA LEU A 243 -5.56 1.38 22.39
C LEU A 243 -5.03 1.28 20.95
N ILE A 244 -5.92 1.06 19.98
CA ILE A 244 -5.53 0.90 18.57
C ILE A 244 -6.06 2.02 17.66
N GLY A 245 -6.82 2.96 18.22
CA GLY A 245 -7.48 4.04 17.49
C GLY A 245 -8.84 3.63 16.93
N ASP A 246 -9.58 4.61 16.42
CA ASP A 246 -10.95 4.44 15.91
C ASP A 246 -11.03 3.79 14.51
N GLY A 247 -9.88 3.61 13.86
CA GLY A 247 -9.79 3.17 12.47
C GLY A 247 -9.75 1.66 12.31
N ARG A 248 -10.33 1.18 11.20
CA ARG A 248 -10.18 -0.21 10.76
C ARG A 248 -8.76 -0.46 10.25
N TYR A 249 -8.09 -1.47 10.80
CA TYR A 249 -6.82 -1.96 10.27
C TYR A 249 -7.02 -2.88 9.07
N THR A 250 -6.43 -2.52 7.94
CA THR A 250 -6.39 -3.39 6.75
C THR A 250 -5.15 -4.29 6.73
N HIS A 251 -4.12 -3.96 7.50
CA HIS A 251 -2.85 -4.68 7.65
C HIS A 251 -2.15 -4.25 8.96
N PRO A 252 -1.17 -5.03 9.49
CA PRO A 252 -0.52 -4.74 10.78
C PRO A 252 0.70 -3.81 10.66
N HIS A 253 0.81 -3.07 9.56
CA HIS A 253 1.98 -2.24 9.21
C HIS A 253 3.34 -2.97 9.18
N ASN A 254 3.34 -4.31 9.12
CA ASN A 254 4.55 -5.12 9.11
C ASN A 254 4.34 -6.39 8.26
N GLU A 255 5.27 -6.62 7.32
CA GLU A 255 5.25 -7.78 6.41
C GLU A 255 5.27 -9.12 7.16
N ILE A 256 6.12 -9.26 8.17
CA ILE A 256 6.28 -10.52 8.92
C ILE A 256 5.04 -10.80 9.76
N LEU A 257 4.48 -9.79 10.43
CA LEU A 257 3.25 -9.94 11.22
C LEU A 257 2.07 -10.33 10.33
N LEU A 258 1.91 -9.69 9.16
CA LEU A 258 0.83 -10.02 8.23
C LEU A 258 0.88 -11.50 7.83
N TRP A 259 2.02 -11.94 7.30
CA TRP A 259 2.18 -13.30 6.82
C TRP A 259 2.22 -14.32 7.96
N GLY A 260 2.71 -13.94 9.13
CA GLY A 260 2.64 -14.75 10.33
C GLY A 260 1.20 -14.98 10.78
N MET A 261 0.36 -13.94 10.82
CA MET A 261 -1.04 -14.08 11.23
C MET A 261 -1.85 -14.91 10.22
N GLU A 262 -1.68 -14.65 8.93
CA GLU A 262 -2.45 -15.32 7.88
C GLU A 262 -1.94 -16.74 7.57
N GLY A 263 -0.61 -16.93 7.50
CA GLY A 263 0.03 -18.19 7.05
C GLY A 263 0.93 -18.87 8.09
N GLY A 264 1.01 -18.35 9.31
CA GLY A 264 1.74 -18.97 10.42
C GLY A 264 3.25 -19.08 10.21
N GLY A 265 3.84 -20.01 10.95
CA GLY A 265 5.25 -20.35 10.90
C GLY A 265 5.70 -20.85 9.53
N VAL A 266 4.81 -21.46 8.73
CA VAL A 266 5.13 -21.86 7.34
C VAL A 266 5.45 -20.64 6.49
N ALA A 267 4.63 -19.58 6.55
CA ALA A 267 4.87 -18.36 5.81
C ALA A 267 6.11 -17.60 6.34
N ILE A 268 6.30 -17.54 7.66
CA ILE A 268 7.49 -16.94 8.27
C ILE A 268 8.77 -17.69 7.84
N LEU A 269 8.74 -19.03 7.82
CA LEU A 269 9.87 -19.83 7.37
C LEU A 269 10.21 -19.57 5.90
N ALA A 270 9.19 -19.44 5.03
CA ALA A 270 9.40 -19.09 3.63
C ALA A 270 10.06 -17.71 3.46
N LEU A 271 9.61 -16.69 4.21
CA LEU A 271 10.23 -15.37 4.23
C LEU A 271 11.66 -15.42 4.77
N LEU A 272 11.91 -16.21 5.82
CA LEU A 272 13.23 -16.39 6.40
C LEU A 272 14.20 -17.06 5.41
N ILE A 273 13.76 -18.09 4.69
CA ILE A 273 14.56 -18.74 3.64
C ILE A 273 14.89 -17.73 2.54
N ALA A 274 13.90 -16.95 2.08
CA ALA A 274 14.13 -15.92 1.07
C ALA A 274 15.13 -14.86 1.53
N LEU A 275 15.03 -14.41 2.79
CA LEU A 275 15.97 -13.47 3.40
C LEU A 275 17.38 -14.05 3.48
N ILE A 276 17.54 -15.29 3.95
CA ILE A 276 18.83 -15.97 4.04
C ILE A 276 19.47 -16.09 2.66
N VAL A 277 18.72 -16.52 1.64
CA VAL A 277 19.21 -16.62 0.26
C VAL A 277 19.65 -15.25 -0.28
N PHE A 278 18.88 -14.20 0.00
CA PHE A 278 19.22 -12.83 -0.36
C PHE A 278 20.53 -12.36 0.30
N LEU A 279 20.67 -12.57 1.61
CA LEU A 279 21.87 -12.22 2.37
C LEU A 279 23.11 -13.01 1.92
N ILE A 280 22.97 -14.31 1.66
CA ILE A 280 24.04 -15.15 1.10
C ILE A 280 24.49 -14.58 -0.25
N GLN A 281 23.56 -14.19 -1.12
CA GLN A 281 23.92 -13.63 -2.42
C GLN A 281 24.61 -12.26 -2.28
N LEU A 282 24.16 -11.39 -1.37
CA LEU A 282 24.85 -10.13 -1.07
C LEU A 282 26.31 -10.38 -0.66
N TYR A 283 26.54 -11.35 0.23
CA TYR A 283 27.86 -11.74 0.66
C TYR A 283 28.71 -12.28 -0.50
N LYS A 284 28.19 -13.20 -1.31
CA LYS A 284 28.88 -13.81 -2.46
C LYS A 284 29.33 -12.79 -3.51
N VAL A 285 28.59 -11.70 -3.72
CA VAL A 285 28.93 -10.67 -4.72
C VAL A 285 29.98 -9.68 -4.17
N GLY A 286 30.27 -9.72 -2.88
CA GLY A 286 31.36 -9.01 -2.19
C GLY A 286 30.98 -7.62 -1.67
N TRP A 287 31.64 -7.18 -0.60
CA TRP A 287 31.30 -5.97 0.19
C TRP A 287 30.93 -4.73 -0.64
N LYS A 288 31.74 -4.36 -1.64
CA LYS A 288 31.51 -3.13 -2.43
C LYS A 288 30.30 -3.20 -3.37
N LYS A 289 29.92 -4.40 -3.83
CA LYS A 289 28.77 -4.58 -4.75
C LYS A 289 27.55 -5.00 -3.95
N GLY A 290 27.68 -6.02 -3.09
CA GLY A 290 26.65 -6.44 -2.14
C GLY A 290 26.16 -5.29 -1.29
N GLY A 291 27.06 -4.55 -0.63
CA GLY A 291 26.67 -3.39 0.18
C GLY A 291 25.92 -2.30 -0.62
N ALA A 292 26.25 -2.10 -1.89
CA ALA A 292 25.53 -1.16 -2.75
C ALA A 292 24.13 -1.66 -3.14
N TYR A 293 23.97 -2.96 -3.41
CA TYR A 293 22.65 -3.56 -3.64
C TYR A 293 21.79 -3.56 -2.37
N PHE A 294 22.39 -3.82 -1.21
CA PHE A 294 21.72 -3.73 0.07
C PHE A 294 21.22 -2.30 0.32
N ALA A 295 22.08 -1.29 0.12
CA ALA A 295 21.69 0.11 0.22
C ALA A 295 20.52 0.44 -0.72
N LEU A 296 20.53 -0.01 -1.98
CA LEU A 296 19.41 0.23 -2.91
C LEU A 296 18.06 -0.29 -2.41
N VAL A 297 18.02 -1.47 -1.79
CA VAL A 297 16.77 -2.06 -1.29
C VAL A 297 16.42 -1.62 0.12
N PHE A 298 17.34 -1.01 0.87
CA PHE A 298 17.17 -0.73 2.30
C PHE A 298 15.96 0.17 2.61
N PRO A 299 15.70 1.29 1.90
CA PRO A 299 14.50 2.10 2.16
C PRO A 299 13.20 1.32 1.96
N ILE A 300 13.20 0.38 1.00
CA ILE A 300 12.05 -0.50 0.73
C ILE A 300 11.87 -1.50 1.88
N LEU A 301 12.95 -2.15 2.30
CA LEU A 301 12.91 -3.14 3.37
C LEU A 301 12.38 -2.52 4.65
N ILE A 302 12.91 -1.38 5.08
CA ILE A 302 12.43 -0.74 6.32
C ILE A 302 10.95 -0.33 6.20
N HIS A 303 10.53 0.25 5.07
CA HIS A 303 9.13 0.61 4.82
C HIS A 303 8.17 -0.58 5.02
N THR A 304 8.52 -1.76 4.51
CA THR A 304 7.66 -2.95 4.68
C THR A 304 7.58 -3.49 6.10
N GLN A 305 8.53 -3.14 6.97
CA GLN A 305 8.55 -3.58 8.36
C GLN A 305 7.79 -2.65 9.31
N VAL A 306 7.52 -1.41 8.91
CA VAL A 306 6.92 -0.42 9.82
C VAL A 306 5.77 0.39 9.22
N GLU A 307 5.48 0.25 7.92
CA GLU A 307 4.40 0.98 7.25
C GLU A 307 3.49 0.06 6.45
N HIS A 308 3.93 -0.41 5.29
CA HIS A 308 3.04 -1.07 4.33
C HIS A 308 3.67 -2.34 3.77
N PRO A 309 3.03 -3.51 3.94
CA PRO A 309 3.51 -4.75 3.35
C PRO A 309 3.50 -4.70 1.83
N PHE A 310 4.25 -5.58 1.19
CA PHE A 310 4.44 -5.57 -0.27
C PHE A 310 3.13 -5.68 -1.06
N TYR A 311 2.11 -6.35 -0.51
CA TYR A 311 0.82 -6.50 -1.19
C TYR A 311 0.05 -5.18 -1.35
N VAL A 312 0.25 -4.20 -0.46
CA VAL A 312 -0.31 -2.84 -0.63
C VAL A 312 0.69 -1.90 -1.28
N SER A 313 1.98 -2.27 -1.29
CA SER A 313 3.08 -1.47 -1.80
C SER A 313 3.66 -2.04 -3.10
N PHE A 314 2.80 -2.29 -4.09
CA PHE A 314 3.14 -3.01 -5.34
C PHE A 314 4.35 -2.44 -6.11
N TYR A 315 4.53 -1.12 -6.10
CA TYR A 315 5.67 -0.47 -6.75
C TYR A 315 6.98 -0.81 -6.05
N HIS A 316 6.98 -0.80 -4.72
CA HIS A 316 8.13 -1.21 -3.92
C HIS A 316 8.41 -2.71 -4.10
N TRP A 317 7.37 -3.53 -4.24
CA TRP A 317 7.52 -4.95 -4.57
C TRP A 317 8.22 -5.14 -5.92
N PHE A 318 7.75 -4.45 -6.96
CA PHE A 318 8.39 -4.47 -8.28
C PHE A 318 9.87 -4.04 -8.24
N LEU A 319 10.16 -2.91 -7.56
CA LEU A 319 11.54 -2.41 -7.44
C LEU A 319 12.43 -3.37 -6.67
N PHE A 320 11.93 -3.95 -5.58
CA PHE A 320 12.64 -4.95 -4.80
C PHE A 320 12.99 -6.17 -5.67
N LEU A 321 12.04 -6.69 -6.45
CA LEU A 321 12.26 -7.80 -7.37
C LEU A 321 13.26 -7.44 -8.48
N PHE A 322 13.15 -6.24 -9.04
CA PHE A 322 14.06 -5.78 -10.10
C PHE A 322 15.50 -5.61 -9.57
N PHE A 323 15.69 -5.00 -8.40
CA PHE A 323 17.02 -4.90 -7.77
C PHE A 323 17.56 -6.27 -7.34
N SER A 324 16.69 -7.16 -6.86
CA SER A 324 17.04 -8.56 -6.62
C SER A 324 17.51 -9.22 -7.91
N TYR A 325 16.86 -9.00 -9.05
CA TYR A 325 17.30 -9.56 -10.33
C TYR A 325 18.73 -9.10 -10.67
N ILE A 326 19.03 -7.81 -10.47
CA ILE A 326 20.39 -7.28 -10.71
C ILE A 326 21.42 -7.92 -9.77
N LEU A 327 21.04 -8.22 -8.52
CA LEU A 327 21.89 -8.91 -7.56
C LEU A 327 22.16 -10.38 -7.95
N PHE A 328 21.13 -11.10 -8.41
CA PHE A 328 21.20 -12.54 -8.69
C PHE A 328 21.70 -12.89 -10.10
N ARG A 329 21.60 -11.98 -11.09
CA ARG A 329 21.97 -12.28 -12.49
C ARG A 329 23.40 -12.75 -12.73
N LYS A 330 24.37 -12.34 -11.91
CA LYS A 330 25.80 -12.70 -12.11
C LYS A 330 26.05 -14.20 -11.96
N ASN A 331 25.27 -14.88 -11.13
CA ASN A 331 25.44 -16.30 -10.81
C ASN A 331 24.34 -17.17 -11.46
N SER A 332 23.74 -16.68 -12.55
CA SER A 332 22.68 -17.40 -13.26
C SER A 332 23.24 -18.42 -14.25
N TYR A 333 22.57 -19.57 -14.33
CA TYR A 333 22.88 -20.62 -15.30
C TYR A 333 21.73 -20.73 -16.30
N PHE A 334 22.06 -20.73 -17.58
CA PHE A 334 21.09 -20.87 -18.65
C PHE A 334 21.08 -22.31 -19.15
N LYS A 335 19.89 -22.89 -19.20
CA LYS A 335 19.64 -24.20 -19.81
C LYS A 335 18.68 -23.98 -20.97
N SER A 336 19.06 -24.39 -22.17
CA SER A 336 18.16 -24.41 -23.31
C SER A 336 17.06 -25.45 -23.07
N VAL A 337 15.83 -25.07 -23.37
CA VAL A 337 14.68 -25.96 -23.38
C VAL A 337 14.14 -25.94 -24.80
N ASP A 338 14.20 -27.09 -25.46
CA ASP A 338 13.70 -27.23 -26.81
C ASP A 338 12.19 -27.49 -26.78
N PHE A 339 11.44 -26.66 -27.49
CA PHE A 339 10.00 -26.81 -27.64
C PHE A 339 9.69 -27.27 -29.07
N SER A 340 8.65 -28.09 -29.23
CA SER A 340 8.12 -28.40 -30.55
C SER A 340 7.56 -27.13 -31.21
N VAL A 341 7.46 -27.14 -32.55
CA VAL A 341 6.86 -26.02 -33.31
C VAL A 341 5.46 -25.69 -32.81
N PHE A 342 4.66 -26.72 -32.50
CA PHE A 342 3.33 -26.57 -31.92
C PHE A 342 3.37 -25.97 -30.50
N GLY A 343 4.34 -26.37 -29.67
CA GLY A 343 4.54 -25.80 -28.34
C GLY A 343 4.86 -24.30 -28.40
N ILE A 344 5.76 -23.89 -29.30
CA ILE A 344 6.10 -22.47 -29.51
C ILE A 344 4.87 -21.69 -30.01
N PHE A 345 4.13 -22.24 -30.97
CA PHE A 345 2.89 -21.64 -31.47
C PHE A 345 1.88 -21.43 -30.34
N PHE A 346 1.63 -22.47 -29.53
CA PHE A 346 0.72 -22.39 -28.40
C PHE A 346 1.15 -21.35 -27.37
N ILE A 347 2.43 -21.30 -27.00
CA ILE A 347 2.97 -20.29 -26.06
C ILE A 347 2.74 -18.88 -26.60
N ARG A 348 2.98 -18.63 -27.89
CA ARG A 348 2.78 -17.32 -28.51
C ARG A 348 1.30 -16.91 -28.53
N VAL A 349 0.41 -17.81 -28.94
CA VAL A 349 -1.04 -17.58 -28.93
C VAL A 349 -1.53 -17.32 -27.51
N PHE A 350 -1.12 -18.15 -26.55
CA PHE A 350 -1.45 -17.98 -25.14
C PHE A 350 -0.95 -16.64 -24.59
N ALA A 351 0.28 -16.23 -24.93
CA ALA A 351 0.83 -14.94 -24.51
C ALA A 351 0.03 -13.76 -25.07
N VAL A 352 -0.40 -13.82 -26.34
CA VAL A 352 -1.24 -12.78 -26.95
C VAL A 352 -2.61 -12.73 -26.28
N ILE A 353 -3.27 -13.87 -26.09
CA ILE A 353 -4.56 -13.95 -25.39
C ILE A 353 -4.43 -13.39 -23.97
N LEU A 354 -3.41 -13.84 -23.22
CA LEU A 354 -3.17 -13.39 -21.85
C LEU A 354 -2.92 -11.88 -21.80
N PHE A 355 -2.13 -11.34 -22.72
CA PHE A 355 -1.89 -9.90 -22.82
C PHE A 355 -3.18 -9.14 -23.14
N SER A 356 -3.96 -9.57 -24.13
CA SER A 356 -5.24 -8.93 -24.50
C SER A 356 -6.26 -8.97 -23.38
N VAL A 357 -6.43 -10.12 -22.71
CA VAL A 357 -7.34 -10.26 -21.56
C VAL A 357 -6.88 -9.38 -20.39
N SER A 358 -5.58 -9.38 -20.10
CA SER A 358 -5.01 -8.53 -19.04
C SER A 358 -5.19 -7.05 -19.35
N LEU A 359 -4.98 -6.63 -20.60
CA LEU A 359 -5.15 -5.25 -21.03
C LEU A 359 -6.60 -4.79 -20.85
N VAL A 360 -7.57 -5.62 -21.25
CA VAL A 360 -9.01 -5.33 -21.05
C VAL A 360 -9.36 -5.30 -19.57
N PHE A 361 -8.87 -6.28 -18.79
CA PHE A 361 -9.14 -6.38 -17.35
C PHE A 361 -8.59 -5.17 -16.59
N PHE A 362 -7.31 -4.83 -16.79
CA PHE A 362 -6.68 -3.69 -16.12
C PHE A 362 -7.20 -2.34 -16.63
N GLY A 363 -7.55 -2.24 -17.92
CA GLY A 363 -8.21 -1.07 -18.47
C GLY A 363 -9.58 -0.82 -17.84
N LYS A 364 -10.39 -1.87 -17.67
CA LYS A 364 -11.65 -1.80 -16.91
C LYS A 364 -11.43 -1.51 -15.43
N SER A 365 -10.41 -2.11 -14.83
CA SER A 365 -10.06 -1.87 -13.42
C SER A 365 -9.76 -0.39 -13.17
N TYR A 366 -8.96 0.22 -14.05
CA TYR A 366 -8.63 1.65 -14.00
C TYR A 366 -9.88 2.52 -14.19
N LEU A 367 -10.69 2.22 -15.21
CA LEU A 367 -11.93 2.96 -15.48
C LEU A 367 -12.89 2.93 -14.28
N TYR A 368 -13.13 1.75 -13.70
CA TYR A 368 -14.03 1.62 -12.55
C TYR A 368 -13.46 2.25 -11.28
N SER A 369 -12.14 2.14 -11.05
CA SER A 369 -11.49 2.86 -9.95
C SER A 369 -11.68 4.39 -10.07
N TYR A 370 -11.58 4.93 -11.29
CA TYR A 370 -11.83 6.35 -11.55
C TYR A 370 -13.30 6.72 -11.30
N LYS A 371 -14.25 5.90 -11.79
CA LYS A 371 -15.69 6.11 -11.59
C LYS A 371 -16.11 6.05 -10.13
N ILE A 372 -15.55 5.13 -9.35
CA ILE A 372 -15.82 5.03 -7.90
C ILE A 372 -15.35 6.29 -7.18
N GLY A 373 -14.17 6.80 -7.55
CA GLY A 373 -13.71 8.11 -7.05
C GLY A 373 -14.78 9.18 -7.31
N GLY A 374 -15.24 9.30 -8.56
CA GLY A 374 -16.34 10.19 -8.92
C GLY A 374 -17.59 9.98 -8.06
N LEU A 375 -18.06 8.73 -7.91
CA LEU A 375 -19.26 8.39 -7.15
C LEU A 375 -19.17 8.77 -5.67
N ILE A 376 -18.01 8.56 -5.04
CA ILE A 376 -17.77 8.94 -3.65
C ILE A 376 -17.79 10.46 -3.49
N PHE A 377 -17.25 11.21 -4.46
CA PHE A 377 -17.19 12.67 -4.37
C PHE A 377 -18.47 13.39 -4.85
N SER A 378 -19.20 12.82 -5.81
CA SER A 378 -20.38 13.45 -6.43
C SER A 378 -21.72 12.84 -6.01
N GLY A 379 -21.71 11.73 -5.26
CA GLY A 379 -22.90 11.03 -4.78
C GLY A 379 -23.83 10.50 -5.87
N SER A 380 -23.39 10.49 -7.14
CA SER A 380 -24.24 10.28 -8.32
C SER A 380 -23.68 9.20 -9.22
N GLY A 381 -24.06 7.96 -8.95
CA GLY A 381 -23.83 6.81 -9.84
C GLY A 381 -25.16 6.22 -10.29
N THR A 382 -25.27 5.90 -11.58
CA THR A 382 -26.46 5.18 -12.07
C THR A 382 -26.43 3.71 -11.60
N ILE A 383 -27.61 3.10 -11.40
CA ILE A 383 -27.72 1.68 -11.02
C ILE A 383 -27.02 0.78 -12.05
N GLU A 384 -27.14 1.10 -13.34
CA GLU A 384 -26.48 0.37 -14.43
C GLU A 384 -24.93 0.40 -14.30
N GLU A 385 -24.37 1.54 -13.88
CA GLU A 385 -22.94 1.66 -13.66
C GLU A 385 -22.48 0.85 -12.44
N LEU A 386 -23.25 0.89 -11.35
CA LEU A 386 -23.00 0.10 -10.15
C LEU A 386 -23.07 -1.40 -10.45
N GLU A 387 -24.05 -1.85 -11.25
CA GLU A 387 -24.17 -3.25 -11.66
C GLU A 387 -22.94 -3.70 -12.46
N LYS A 388 -22.50 -2.90 -13.44
CA LYS A 388 -21.29 -3.18 -14.23
C LYS A 388 -20.04 -3.23 -13.35
N MET A 389 -19.93 -2.33 -12.38
CA MET A 389 -18.83 -2.33 -11.40
C MET A 389 -18.89 -3.55 -10.48
N GLY A 390 -20.08 -3.96 -10.04
CA GLY A 390 -20.28 -5.10 -9.14
C GLY A 390 -19.83 -6.43 -9.73
N ARG A 391 -19.91 -6.58 -11.07
CA ARG A 391 -19.38 -7.73 -11.81
C ARG A 391 -17.85 -7.78 -11.86
N HIS A 392 -17.17 -6.69 -11.52
CA HIS A 392 -15.72 -6.63 -11.52
C HIS A 392 -15.16 -7.08 -10.14
N PRO A 393 -14.27 -8.09 -10.09
CA PRO A 393 -13.80 -8.69 -8.83
C PRO A 393 -13.22 -7.73 -7.78
N PHE A 394 -12.60 -6.63 -8.20
CA PHE A 394 -12.05 -5.62 -7.26
C PHE A 394 -13.10 -4.72 -6.60
N PHE A 395 -14.29 -4.60 -7.20
CA PHE A 395 -15.26 -3.56 -6.83
C PHE A 395 -16.60 -4.13 -6.39
N THR A 396 -16.73 -5.46 -6.35
CA THR A 396 -17.98 -6.14 -5.99
C THR A 396 -18.57 -5.65 -4.68
N ASP A 397 -17.78 -5.59 -3.60
CA ASP A 397 -18.30 -5.19 -2.29
C ASP A 397 -18.74 -3.73 -2.25
N ILE A 398 -17.91 -2.81 -2.77
CA ILE A 398 -18.22 -1.37 -2.82
C ILE A 398 -19.46 -1.12 -3.67
N ALA A 399 -19.52 -1.72 -4.87
CA ALA A 399 -20.65 -1.55 -5.77
C ALA A 399 -21.93 -2.15 -5.18
N SER A 400 -21.85 -3.32 -4.55
CA SER A 400 -23.01 -3.96 -3.91
C SER A 400 -23.55 -3.10 -2.76
N ARG A 401 -22.67 -2.57 -1.90
CA ARG A 401 -23.07 -1.66 -0.81
C ARG A 401 -23.85 -0.46 -1.34
N HIS A 402 -23.30 0.25 -2.33
CA HIS A 402 -23.95 1.44 -2.89
C HIS A 402 -25.25 1.10 -3.65
N MET A 403 -25.27 -0.02 -4.37
CA MET A 403 -26.45 -0.47 -5.10
C MET A 403 -27.60 -0.81 -4.16
N LEU A 404 -27.33 -1.57 -3.08
CA LEU A 404 -28.33 -1.97 -2.11
C LEU A 404 -28.80 -0.81 -1.24
N ALA A 405 -27.87 0.06 -0.81
CA ALA A 405 -28.22 1.30 -0.14
C ALA A 405 -29.15 2.17 -1.00
N SER A 406 -28.86 2.30 -2.30
CA SER A 406 -29.72 3.02 -3.25
C SER A 406 -31.09 2.34 -3.42
N LEU A 407 -31.13 1.02 -3.55
CA LEU A 407 -32.39 0.27 -3.68
C LEU A 407 -33.30 0.49 -2.47
N VAL A 408 -32.75 0.42 -1.25
CA VAL A 408 -33.49 0.70 -0.01
C VAL A 408 -34.01 2.14 0.00
N ALA A 409 -33.18 3.11 -0.38
CA ALA A 409 -33.56 4.53 -0.40
C ALA A 409 -34.69 4.85 -1.39
N HIS A 410 -34.84 4.09 -2.48
CA HIS A 410 -35.87 4.34 -3.49
C HIS A 410 -37.14 3.51 -3.32
N THR A 411 -37.02 2.28 -2.83
CA THR A 411 -38.16 1.34 -2.76
C THR A 411 -38.79 1.27 -1.39
N GLU A 412 -37.99 1.40 -0.33
CA GLU A 412 -38.37 1.15 1.07
C GLU A 412 -39.16 -0.16 1.30
N SER A 413 -39.00 -1.16 0.41
CA SER A 413 -39.71 -2.43 0.53
C SER A 413 -39.06 -3.33 1.60
N PRO A 414 -39.84 -4.15 2.33
CA PRO A 414 -39.28 -5.10 3.29
C PRO A 414 -38.25 -6.06 2.65
N GLU A 415 -38.46 -6.41 1.38
CA GLU A 415 -37.56 -7.28 0.61
C GLU A 415 -36.20 -6.65 0.36
N SER A 416 -36.15 -5.36 -0.04
CA SER A 416 -34.88 -4.67 -0.31
C SER A 416 -34.09 -4.42 0.98
N ILE A 417 -34.79 -4.14 2.10
CA ILE A 417 -34.19 -4.00 3.42
C ILE A 417 -33.59 -5.33 3.87
N ASN A 418 -34.34 -6.44 3.79
CA ASN A 418 -33.85 -7.76 4.20
C ASN A 418 -32.66 -8.21 3.35
N TYR A 419 -32.68 -7.99 2.02
CA TYR A 419 -31.54 -8.33 1.17
C TYR A 419 -30.29 -7.51 1.53
N TYR A 420 -30.45 -6.25 1.93
CA TYR A 420 -29.33 -5.43 2.37
C TYR A 420 -28.80 -5.88 3.74
N ILE A 421 -29.68 -6.26 4.68
CA ILE A 421 -29.30 -6.87 5.96
C ILE A 421 -28.48 -8.13 5.71
N ASP A 422 -28.98 -9.07 4.91
CA ASP A 422 -28.29 -10.34 4.61
C ASP A 422 -26.89 -10.09 4.03
N TRP A 423 -26.76 -9.13 3.10
CA TRP A 423 -25.47 -8.75 2.54
C TRP A 423 -24.52 -8.17 3.61
N MET A 424 -25.04 -7.27 4.47
CA MET A 424 -24.24 -6.63 5.52
C MET A 424 -23.77 -7.63 6.58
N GLU A 425 -24.62 -8.55 7.02
CA GLU A 425 -24.25 -9.62 7.96
C GLU A 425 -23.09 -10.46 7.42
N ASN A 426 -23.21 -10.93 6.18
CA ASN A 426 -22.15 -11.69 5.49
C ASN A 426 -20.87 -10.85 5.25
N TYR A 427 -20.99 -9.54 5.13
CA TYR A 427 -19.85 -8.65 4.94
C TYR A 427 -19.09 -8.42 6.24
N VAL A 428 -19.79 -8.08 7.33
CA VAL A 428 -19.16 -7.73 8.61
C VAL A 428 -18.47 -8.90 9.30
N GLU A 429 -18.91 -10.13 9.03
CA GLU A 429 -18.21 -11.36 9.46
C GLU A 429 -16.77 -11.47 8.92
N ARG A 430 -16.48 -10.81 7.80
CA ARG A 430 -15.20 -10.86 7.09
C ARG A 430 -14.43 -9.56 7.23
N VAL A 431 -15.15 -8.45 7.18
CA VAL A 431 -14.60 -7.10 7.17
C VAL A 431 -15.29 -6.31 8.29
N PRO A 432 -14.62 -6.12 9.46
CA PRO A 432 -15.19 -5.35 10.56
C PRO A 432 -15.21 -3.87 10.17
N ASP A 433 -16.22 -3.43 9.43
CA ASP A 433 -16.36 -2.06 8.95
C ASP A 433 -17.38 -1.33 9.83
N VAL A 434 -16.93 -0.30 10.55
CA VAL A 434 -17.78 0.48 11.45
C VAL A 434 -18.97 1.10 10.73
N GLY A 435 -18.76 1.58 9.50
CA GLY A 435 -19.84 2.17 8.70
C GLY A 435 -20.91 1.14 8.36
N VAL A 436 -20.51 -0.09 8.05
CA VAL A 436 -21.47 -1.17 7.76
C VAL A 436 -22.20 -1.63 9.03
N TYR A 437 -21.55 -1.67 10.20
CA TYR A 437 -22.25 -1.94 11.46
C TYR A 437 -23.30 -0.88 11.78
N ILE A 438 -22.99 0.41 11.54
CA ILE A 438 -23.94 1.51 11.70
C ILE A 438 -25.13 1.34 10.75
N ASP A 439 -24.88 1.05 9.48
CA ASP A 439 -25.93 0.84 8.48
C ASP A 439 -26.79 -0.39 8.82
N LEU A 440 -26.18 -1.48 9.30
CA LEU A 440 -26.88 -2.68 9.74
C LEU A 440 -27.80 -2.40 10.93
N ALA A 441 -27.31 -1.71 11.95
CA ALA A 441 -28.12 -1.32 13.11
C ALA A 441 -29.32 -0.44 12.70
N ARG A 442 -29.11 0.50 11.76
CA ARG A 442 -30.21 1.32 11.21
C ARG A 442 -31.25 0.49 10.47
N MET A 443 -30.83 -0.49 9.67
CA MET A 443 -31.78 -1.37 8.98
C MET A 443 -32.57 -2.23 9.98
N TYR A 444 -31.93 -2.67 11.07
CA TYR A 444 -32.64 -3.37 12.15
C TYR A 444 -33.73 -2.53 12.82
N ILE A 445 -33.47 -1.23 13.03
CA ILE A 445 -34.50 -0.31 13.52
C ILE A 445 -35.64 -0.15 12.50
N LYS A 446 -35.34 -0.07 11.19
CA LYS A 446 -36.37 0.02 10.14
C LYS A 446 -37.33 -1.18 10.12
N ILE A 447 -36.86 -2.37 10.49
CA ILE A 447 -37.70 -3.58 10.61
C ILE A 447 -38.21 -3.83 12.04
N SER A 448 -38.16 -2.82 12.91
CA SER A 448 -38.63 -2.88 14.31
C SER A 448 -37.96 -3.96 15.16
N SER A 449 -36.69 -4.26 14.88
CA SER A 449 -35.90 -5.26 15.60
C SER A 449 -34.82 -4.60 16.47
N GLU A 450 -35.26 -3.85 17.50
CA GLU A 450 -34.38 -3.07 18.38
C GLU A 450 -33.32 -3.93 19.11
N GLU A 451 -33.67 -5.14 19.55
CA GLU A 451 -32.73 -6.06 20.20
C GLU A 451 -31.54 -6.40 19.30
N LYS A 452 -31.80 -6.66 18.01
CA LYS A 452 -30.74 -6.90 17.02
C LYS A 452 -29.91 -5.66 16.73
N ALA A 453 -30.54 -4.48 16.70
CA ALA A 453 -29.82 -3.22 16.53
C ALA A 453 -28.85 -2.97 17.69
N LEU A 454 -29.32 -3.09 18.93
CA LEU A 454 -28.51 -2.90 20.13
C LEU A 454 -27.38 -3.94 20.23
N SER A 455 -27.66 -5.22 19.99
CA SER A 455 -26.62 -6.26 19.98
C SER A 455 -25.55 -6.03 18.90
N THR A 456 -25.94 -5.54 17.71
CA THR A 456 -25.01 -5.16 16.64
C THR A 456 -24.11 -4.00 17.08
N ILE A 457 -24.68 -2.98 17.72
CA ILE A 457 -23.92 -1.82 18.21
C ILE A 457 -23.00 -2.22 19.36
N ASP A 458 -23.46 -3.07 20.28
CA ASP A 458 -22.66 -3.57 21.39
C ASP A 458 -21.46 -4.39 20.91
N TYR A 459 -21.66 -5.23 19.90
CA TYR A 459 -20.57 -5.97 19.27
C TYR A 459 -19.60 -5.01 18.54
N ALA A 460 -20.10 -4.02 17.81
CA ALA A 460 -19.26 -3.03 17.16
C ALA A 460 -18.47 -2.18 18.18
N LEU A 461 -19.05 -1.82 19.32
CA LEU A 461 -18.38 -1.12 20.43
C LEU A 461 -17.37 -2.01 21.16
N TYR A 462 -17.59 -3.33 21.19
CA TYR A 462 -16.60 -4.27 21.68
C TYR A 462 -15.35 -4.29 20.78
N LEU A 463 -15.53 -4.23 19.45
CA LEU A 463 -14.42 -4.14 18.49
C LEU A 463 -13.75 -2.75 18.47
N TYR A 464 -14.55 -1.68 18.60
CA TYR A 464 -14.13 -0.29 18.54
C TYR A 464 -14.59 0.48 19.79
N PRO A 465 -13.88 0.31 20.93
CA PRO A 465 -14.24 1.00 22.15
C PRO A 465 -14.21 2.52 21.95
N GLU A 466 -15.11 3.23 22.64
CA GLU A 466 -15.17 4.70 22.63
C GLU A 466 -15.51 5.35 21.27
N HIS A 467 -15.84 4.56 20.24
CA HIS A 467 -16.13 5.11 18.91
C HIS A 467 -17.39 6.00 18.92
N SER A 468 -17.18 7.30 18.71
CA SER A 468 -18.17 8.37 18.87
C SER A 468 -19.51 8.12 18.16
N ARG A 469 -19.50 7.72 16.88
CA ARG A 469 -20.74 7.48 16.11
C ARG A 469 -21.55 6.29 16.65
N LEU A 470 -20.89 5.27 17.16
CA LEU A 470 -21.56 4.08 17.69
C LEU A 470 -22.19 4.39 19.06
N LEU A 471 -21.46 5.11 19.92
CA LEU A 471 -21.99 5.59 21.20
C LEU A 471 -23.18 6.52 21.01
N HIS A 472 -23.09 7.45 20.05
CA HIS A 472 -24.20 8.33 19.73
C HIS A 472 -25.42 7.54 19.24
N LEU A 473 -25.24 6.61 18.31
CA LEU A 473 -26.32 5.76 17.81
C LEU A 473 -26.97 4.93 18.93
N LYS A 474 -26.17 4.33 19.82
CA LYS A 474 -26.67 3.59 20.99
C LYS A 474 -27.53 4.48 21.89
N HIS A 475 -27.02 5.65 22.25
CA HIS A 475 -27.73 6.61 23.09
C HIS A 475 -29.05 7.09 22.46
N THR A 476 -29.09 7.24 21.14
CA THR A 476 -30.31 7.62 20.40
C THR A 476 -31.39 6.55 20.47
N ILE A 477 -31.01 5.27 20.34
CA ILE A 477 -31.92 4.12 20.44
C ILE A 477 -32.41 3.95 21.89
N ASP A 478 -31.50 3.94 22.88
CA ASP A 478 -31.84 3.73 24.29
C ASP A 478 -32.83 4.78 24.84
N ASN A 479 -32.78 6.01 24.32
CA ASN A 479 -33.64 7.11 24.78
C ASN A 479 -34.94 7.26 23.98
N ASN A 480 -35.28 6.35 23.07
CA ASN A 480 -36.43 6.45 22.15
C ASN A 480 -36.51 7.81 21.41
N LYS A 481 -35.38 8.50 21.28
CA LYS A 481 -35.24 9.69 20.45
C LYS A 481 -34.95 9.20 19.05
N ILE A 482 -35.91 8.54 18.41
CA ILE A 482 -35.81 8.17 17.00
C ILE A 482 -35.94 9.48 16.21
N ASP A 483 -34.86 10.25 16.19
CA ASP A 483 -34.81 11.55 15.54
C ASP A 483 -34.88 11.38 14.02
N SER A 484 -35.37 12.40 13.32
CA SER A 484 -35.46 12.44 11.85
C SER A 484 -34.11 12.26 11.14
N ASP A 485 -32.99 12.35 11.87
CA ASP A 485 -31.62 12.14 11.38
C ASP A 485 -31.27 10.67 11.10
N LEU A 486 -31.98 9.70 11.69
CA LEU A 486 -31.81 8.27 11.35
C LEU A 486 -32.41 7.90 9.98
N ASN A 487 -33.27 8.77 9.43
CA ASN A 487 -33.85 8.63 8.10
C ASN A 487 -32.99 9.27 7.00
N HIS A 488 -31.84 9.87 7.32
CA HIS A 488 -30.94 10.43 6.31
C HIS A 488 -30.01 9.39 5.69
N ASN A 489 -29.86 9.51 4.37
CA ASN A 489 -29.27 8.54 3.46
C ASN A 489 -27.96 7.89 3.98
N PRO A 490 -27.84 6.55 3.96
CA PRO A 490 -26.65 5.81 4.43
C PRO A 490 -25.35 6.10 3.66
N ILE A 491 -25.40 6.94 2.62
CA ILE A 491 -24.32 7.10 1.64
C ILE A 491 -23.41 8.32 1.93
N ILE A 492 -23.85 9.30 2.73
CA ILE A 492 -23.18 10.62 2.73
C ILE A 492 -22.10 10.78 3.82
N ASN A 493 -22.15 10.01 4.92
CA ASN A 493 -21.30 10.29 6.09
C ASN A 493 -20.27 9.19 6.43
N SER A 494 -19.88 8.32 5.50
CA SER A 494 -18.82 7.32 5.75
C SER A 494 -17.40 7.85 5.52
N GLN A 495 -17.13 9.08 5.98
CA GLN A 495 -15.75 9.52 6.25
C GLN A 495 -15.35 9.15 7.68
#